data_AF-A0A258EY38-F1
#
_entry.id   AF-A0A258EY38-F1
#
_cell.length_a   1.000
_cell.length_b   1.000
_cell.length_c   1.000
_cell.angle_alpha   90.00
_cell.angle_beta   90.00
_cell.angle_gamma   90.00
#
_symmetry.space_group_name_H-M   'P 1'
#
loop_
_entity.id
_entity.type
_entity.pdbx_description
1 polymer ?
#
loop_
_entity_poly.entity_id
_entity_poly.type
_entity_poly.pdbx_seq_one_letter_code
_entity_poly.pdbx_strand_id
1 'polypeptide(L)'
;MNLKSFLKLTLILIVSSTIFSCSNDDNGSPETPDPSSSRSYHLVLGQGSIGESATYVQGVTVEKMQDPNATFSFNNFGFEVPSTRTARVYTSNDGNTLYNLNYGGGAVAKYNYNGGQNYALSLNTDIQAVMGTTNPRWTKIDDNYAMLQHVTTQHQYDDPTATSPVYLRTSTTVILALVNLSTMTIIQNTSFEFPWNQTEAAQGIYVSRIDAPVVSNGKLYYGAAKNKYDPITAANVTMVYQDAETLVVDYPSLKNPTTLRTNVGGAAGSTNGYRTPVAHIDEHGDTFQLVTSGDVSILKISNGVYDATYGKFDIKSLLGYTAEANTGWFYAGNGIGYIPVLNKDAGNSASANWGIVRVDLYNKTAVKMNIPLSLWLRQYQWASVIDGKVYMALTELGGEGNIYIFDPTSNDANGYTVGAKLQTGTDAFYLGIF
;
A
#
# COMPACT_ATOMS: atom_id res chain seq x y z
N MET A 1 -14.86 89.92 10.66
CA MET A 1 -15.45 89.66 11.98
C MET A 1 -16.15 88.31 11.93
N ASN A 2 -15.86 87.44 12.89
CA ASN A 2 -16.30 86.06 13.05
C ASN A 2 -17.84 85.88 13.02
N LEU A 3 -18.34 84.73 12.52
CA LEU A 3 -18.92 83.62 13.31
C LEU A 3 -20.11 82.88 12.63
N LYS A 4 -19.92 81.56 12.37
CA LYS A 4 -20.83 80.37 12.49
C LYS A 4 -22.28 80.47 11.92
N SER A 5 -22.85 79.46 11.23
CA SER A 5 -23.05 78.07 11.68
C SER A 5 -23.79 77.22 10.62
N PHE A 6 -23.31 75.99 10.39
CA PHE A 6 -23.98 74.70 10.13
C PHE A 6 -25.28 74.59 9.29
N LEU A 7 -25.30 73.69 8.30
CA LEU A 7 -25.81 72.30 8.47
C LEU A 7 -25.38 71.38 7.31
N LYS A 8 -25.21 70.09 7.62
CA LYS A 8 -24.44 69.07 6.90
C LYS A 8 -25.24 68.33 5.83
N LEU A 9 -24.64 68.19 4.65
CA LEU A 9 -24.86 67.14 3.66
C LEU A 9 -23.77 66.07 3.90
N THR A 10 -24.04 64.76 3.76
CA THR A 10 -23.16 63.78 3.06
C THR A 10 -23.78 62.37 3.12
N LEU A 11 -24.02 61.82 1.93
CA LEU A 11 -24.35 60.46 1.57
C LEU A 11 -23.05 59.61 1.59
N ILE A 12 -23.03 58.48 2.30
CA ILE A 12 -21.87 57.56 2.29
C ILE A 12 -22.12 56.46 1.26
N LEU A 13 -21.32 56.50 0.18
CA LEU A 13 -21.06 55.36 -0.71
C LEU A 13 -20.14 54.37 0.02
N ILE A 14 -20.53 53.09 0.07
CA ILE A 14 -19.65 52.00 0.50
C ILE A 14 -18.92 51.49 -0.74
N VAL A 15 -17.62 51.76 -0.80
CA VAL A 15 -16.65 51.14 -1.72
C VAL A 15 -16.00 49.99 -0.95
N SER A 16 -16.27 48.75 -1.35
CA SER A 16 -15.56 47.58 -0.81
C SER A 16 -14.29 47.35 -1.61
N SER A 17 -13.16 47.86 -1.10
CA SER A 17 -11.81 47.57 -1.59
C SER A 17 -11.26 46.29 -0.97
N THR A 18 -10.77 45.42 -1.84
CA THR A 18 -9.93 44.26 -1.57
C THR A 18 -8.72 44.61 -0.71
N ILE A 19 -8.50 43.87 0.37
CA ILE A 19 -7.24 43.85 1.12
C ILE A 19 -6.53 42.53 0.83
N PHE A 20 -5.42 42.63 0.08
CA PHE A 20 -4.32 41.67 0.11
C PHE A 20 -3.62 41.80 1.46
N SER A 21 -3.45 40.68 2.17
CA SER A 21 -2.49 40.58 3.27
C SER A 21 -1.77 39.24 3.14
N CYS A 22 -0.59 39.27 2.53
CA CYS A 22 0.42 38.24 2.72
C CYS A 22 1.10 38.49 4.08
N SER A 23 1.06 37.52 4.97
CA SER A 23 2.09 37.34 5.99
C SER A 23 2.73 35.97 5.74
N ASN A 24 4.02 35.98 5.43
CA ASN A 24 4.85 34.79 5.35
C ASN A 24 5.22 34.29 6.75
N ASP A 25 5.57 33.00 6.76
CA ASP A 25 6.22 32.20 7.80
C ASP A 25 5.29 31.55 8.83
N ASP A 26 4.90 30.29 8.57
CA ASP A 26 5.28 29.18 9.45
C ASP A 26 5.08 27.80 8.78
N ASN A 27 5.94 26.86 9.17
CA ASN A 27 6.04 25.49 8.66
C ASN A 27 4.69 24.74 8.69
N GLY A 28 4.03 24.63 7.54
CA GLY A 28 2.82 23.84 7.38
C GLY A 28 3.14 22.34 7.35
N SER A 29 2.62 21.60 8.35
CA SER A 29 2.33 20.17 8.19
C SER A 29 1.42 19.99 6.97
N PRO A 30 1.46 18.84 6.25
CA PRO A 30 0.61 18.64 5.09
C PRO A 30 -0.86 18.84 5.49
N GLU A 31 -1.49 19.85 4.91
CA GLU A 31 -2.91 20.12 5.12
C GLU A 31 -3.73 18.92 4.62
N THR A 32 -4.43 18.26 5.54
CA THR A 32 -5.52 17.35 5.19
C THR A 32 -6.57 18.12 4.40
N PRO A 33 -6.98 17.64 3.20
CA PRO A 33 -7.99 18.31 2.39
C PRO A 33 -9.28 18.59 3.18
N ASP A 34 -9.88 19.75 2.95
CA ASP A 34 -11.18 20.13 3.51
C ASP A 34 -12.28 19.16 3.03
N PRO A 35 -12.96 18.44 3.95
CA PRO A 35 -14.04 17.52 3.61
C PRO A 35 -15.28 18.22 3.01
N SER A 36 -15.32 19.55 2.94
CA SER A 36 -16.42 20.33 2.33
C SER A 36 -16.41 20.34 0.78
N SER A 37 -15.29 19.95 0.15
CA SER A 37 -15.28 19.60 -1.28
C SER A 37 -15.59 18.11 -1.42
N SER A 38 -16.56 17.74 -2.26
CA SER A 38 -16.94 16.33 -2.45
C SER A 38 -15.77 15.55 -3.07
N ARG A 39 -14.91 14.97 -2.23
CA ARG A 39 -13.80 14.11 -2.67
C ARG A 39 -14.37 12.93 -3.45
N SER A 40 -13.75 12.64 -4.59
CA SER A 40 -14.05 11.44 -5.36
C SER A 40 -13.21 10.26 -4.86
N TYR A 41 -13.80 9.08 -4.90
CA TYR A 41 -13.12 7.81 -4.64
C TYR A 41 -13.22 6.93 -5.88
N HIS A 42 -12.41 5.88 -5.94
CA HIS A 42 -12.30 5.06 -7.14
C HIS A 42 -12.50 3.58 -6.81
N LEU A 43 -13.58 3.00 -7.32
CA LEU A 43 -13.74 1.55 -7.32
C LEU A 43 -12.85 0.96 -8.41
N VAL A 44 -12.07 -0.06 -8.07
CA VAL A 44 -11.17 -0.73 -9.00
C VAL A 44 -11.50 -2.22 -9.06
N LEU A 45 -11.67 -2.74 -10.26
CA LEU A 45 -12.00 -4.13 -10.56
C LEU A 45 -10.86 -4.79 -11.35
N GLY A 46 -10.50 -6.01 -10.99
CA GLY A 46 -9.70 -6.91 -11.80
C GLY A 46 -10.60 -7.93 -12.52
N GLN A 47 -10.31 -8.23 -13.78
CA GLN A 47 -10.97 -9.28 -14.56
C GLN A 47 -9.95 -10.31 -15.06
N GLY A 48 -10.18 -11.58 -14.75
CA GLY A 48 -9.24 -12.69 -14.97
C GLY A 48 -8.49 -13.04 -13.69
N SER A 49 -8.93 -14.04 -12.93
CA SER A 49 -8.25 -14.47 -11.69
C SER A 49 -7.04 -15.37 -11.95
N ILE A 50 -6.97 -15.96 -13.14
CA ILE A 50 -5.87 -16.81 -13.60
C ILE A 50 -4.89 -15.96 -14.43
N GLY A 51 -3.67 -15.80 -13.92
CA GLY A 51 -2.62 -15.06 -14.61
C GLY A 51 -2.75 -13.55 -14.45
N GLU A 52 -2.69 -12.83 -15.56
CA GLU A 52 -2.78 -11.37 -15.59
C GLU A 52 -4.21 -10.91 -15.78
N SER A 53 -4.62 -9.91 -15.01
CA SER A 53 -5.98 -9.38 -15.04
C SER A 53 -6.02 -8.07 -15.82
N ALA A 54 -7.06 -7.88 -16.65
CA ALA A 54 -7.46 -6.54 -17.05
C ALA A 54 -7.89 -5.76 -15.81
N THR A 55 -7.69 -4.44 -15.81
CA THR A 55 -8.04 -3.59 -14.65
C THR A 55 -8.93 -2.45 -15.09
N TYR A 56 -10.09 -2.33 -14.44
CA TYR A 56 -11.07 -1.30 -14.71
C TYR A 56 -11.26 -0.39 -13.49
N VAL A 57 -11.52 0.89 -13.73
CA VAL A 57 -11.77 1.87 -12.67
C VAL A 57 -12.98 2.75 -12.98
N GLN A 58 -13.75 3.08 -11.94
CA GLN A 58 -14.82 4.08 -12.02
C GLN A 58 -14.85 4.91 -10.74
N GLY A 59 -15.22 6.19 -10.89
CA GLY A 59 -15.36 7.08 -9.75
C GLY A 59 -16.68 6.87 -8.99
N VAL A 60 -16.64 7.09 -7.68
CA VAL A 60 -17.75 6.93 -6.74
C VAL A 60 -17.74 8.03 -5.70
N THR A 61 -18.90 8.28 -5.09
CA THR A 61 -19.05 9.22 -3.96
C THR A 61 -19.35 8.46 -2.68
N VAL A 62 -19.07 9.07 -1.53
CA VAL A 62 -19.32 8.49 -0.21
C VAL A 62 -20.80 8.19 -0.01
N GLU A 63 -21.68 9.11 -0.42
CA GLU A 63 -23.13 8.95 -0.29
C GLU A 63 -23.62 7.72 -1.06
N LYS A 64 -23.12 7.54 -2.29
CA LYS A 64 -23.49 6.38 -3.12
C LYS A 64 -22.87 5.09 -2.59
N MET A 65 -21.67 5.13 -2.00
CA MET A 65 -21.08 3.96 -1.35
C MET A 65 -21.87 3.51 -0.11
N GLN A 66 -22.44 4.47 0.63
CA GLN A 66 -23.23 4.21 1.84
C GLN A 66 -24.66 3.76 1.54
N ASP A 67 -25.23 4.09 0.37
CA ASP A 67 -26.61 3.73 0.02
C ASP A 67 -26.75 2.23 -0.31
N PRO A 68 -27.46 1.42 0.51
CA PRO A 68 -27.66 0.00 0.24
C PRO A 68 -28.56 -0.29 -0.98
N ASN A 69 -29.26 0.73 -1.51
CA ASN A 69 -30.05 0.63 -2.72
C ASN A 69 -29.24 0.94 -3.99
N ALA A 70 -28.07 1.58 -3.85
CA ALA A 70 -27.17 1.80 -4.96
C ALA A 70 -26.53 0.47 -5.41
N THR A 71 -26.22 0.39 -6.69
CA THR A 71 -25.49 -0.73 -7.29
C THR A 71 -24.36 -0.19 -8.16
N PHE A 72 -23.17 -0.76 -8.00
CA PHE A 72 -22.03 -0.54 -8.89
C PHE A 72 -21.79 -1.79 -9.74
N SER A 73 -21.53 -1.56 -11.03
CA SER A 73 -21.21 -2.60 -11.99
C SER A 73 -20.20 -2.04 -13.00
N PHE A 74 -19.40 -2.92 -13.58
CA PHE A 74 -18.48 -2.62 -14.68
C PHE A 74 -18.98 -3.15 -16.04
N ASN A 75 -20.23 -3.65 -16.09
CA ASN A 75 -20.81 -4.11 -17.34
C ASN A 75 -21.04 -2.92 -18.29
N ASN A 76 -20.28 -2.85 -19.38
CA ASN A 76 -20.24 -1.72 -20.31
C ASN A 76 -19.92 -0.37 -19.63
N PHE A 77 -19.24 -0.40 -18.47
CA PHE A 77 -18.89 0.80 -17.72
C PHE A 77 -17.55 0.62 -17.00
N GLY A 78 -16.77 1.69 -16.91
CA GLY A 78 -15.43 1.70 -16.33
C GLY A 78 -14.35 1.98 -17.38
N PHE A 79 -13.32 2.68 -16.93
CA PHE A 79 -12.12 2.94 -17.72
C PHE A 79 -11.15 1.78 -17.57
N GLU A 80 -10.76 1.16 -18.68
CA GLU A 80 -9.68 0.19 -18.68
C GLU A 80 -8.35 0.92 -18.47
N VAL A 81 -7.71 0.65 -17.33
CA VAL A 81 -6.41 1.22 -16.99
C VAL A 81 -5.35 0.54 -17.85
N PRO A 82 -4.66 1.27 -18.75
CA PRO A 82 -3.68 0.66 -19.64
C PRO A 82 -2.54 -0.02 -18.86
N SER A 83 -2.43 -1.34 -19.00
CA SER A 83 -1.39 -2.13 -18.33
C SER A 83 -1.15 -3.45 -19.06
N THR A 84 0.08 -3.93 -19.08
CA THR A 84 0.44 -5.26 -19.64
C THR A 84 0.19 -6.43 -18.68
N ARG A 85 -0.04 -6.11 -17.40
CA ARG A 85 -0.38 -7.01 -16.29
C ARG A 85 -1.46 -6.38 -15.42
N THR A 86 -1.96 -7.04 -14.38
CA THR A 86 -2.88 -6.40 -13.41
C THR A 86 -2.32 -5.05 -12.97
N ALA A 87 -3.06 -3.98 -13.22
CA ALA A 87 -2.58 -2.62 -12.99
C ALA A 87 -2.37 -2.37 -11.49
N ARG A 88 -1.42 -1.49 -11.19
CA ARG A 88 -1.17 -1.02 -9.83
C ARG A 88 -1.48 0.45 -9.82
N VAL A 89 -2.51 0.83 -9.10
CA VAL A 89 -3.03 2.20 -9.12
C VAL A 89 -2.92 2.84 -7.75
N TYR A 90 -2.84 4.17 -7.75
CA TYR A 90 -2.99 5.01 -6.57
C TYR A 90 -3.79 6.25 -6.97
N THR A 91 -4.30 6.98 -5.98
CA THR A 91 -5.10 8.19 -6.17
C THR A 91 -4.47 9.35 -5.41
N SER A 92 -4.68 10.58 -5.88
CA SER A 92 -4.41 11.79 -5.07
C SER A 92 -5.40 11.88 -3.92
N ASN A 93 -5.03 12.57 -2.83
CA ASN A 93 -5.90 12.69 -1.66
C ASN A 93 -7.19 13.47 -1.96
N ASP A 94 -7.20 14.32 -2.98
CA ASP A 94 -8.40 15.02 -3.46
C ASP A 94 -9.30 14.15 -4.39
N GLY A 95 -8.82 12.98 -4.83
CA GLY A 95 -9.54 12.07 -5.72
C GLY A 95 -9.63 12.54 -7.18
N ASN A 96 -8.91 13.58 -7.58
CA ASN A 96 -8.99 14.12 -8.94
C ASN A 96 -7.95 13.51 -9.89
N THR A 97 -7.01 12.73 -9.36
CA THR A 97 -5.94 12.10 -10.13
C THR A 97 -5.85 10.61 -9.85
N LEU A 98 -5.78 9.81 -10.93
CA LEU A 98 -5.39 8.41 -10.89
C LEU A 98 -3.95 8.28 -11.37
N TYR A 99 -3.10 7.65 -10.57
CA TYR A 99 -1.76 7.24 -10.95
C TYR A 99 -1.76 5.74 -11.26
N ASN A 100 -1.02 5.32 -12.29
CA ASN A 100 -0.86 3.93 -12.66
C ASN A 100 0.61 3.58 -12.93
N LEU A 101 1.05 2.40 -12.49
CA LEU A 101 2.23 1.75 -13.02
C LEU A 101 1.79 0.72 -14.07
N ASN A 102 2.14 0.96 -15.33
CA ASN A 102 2.02 -0.04 -16.40
C ASN A 102 3.08 -1.13 -16.18
N TYR A 103 2.76 -2.08 -15.31
CA TYR A 103 3.66 -3.12 -14.86
C TYR A 103 3.92 -4.13 -15.98
N GLY A 104 5.12 -4.09 -16.56
CA GLY A 104 5.52 -4.86 -17.75
C GLY A 104 5.63 -4.00 -19.02
N GLY A 105 5.03 -2.81 -19.01
CA GLY A 105 5.22 -1.78 -20.05
C GLY A 105 6.26 -0.74 -19.69
N GLY A 106 6.77 -0.72 -18.45
CA GLY A 106 7.92 0.11 -18.06
C GLY A 106 7.62 1.61 -17.95
N ALA A 107 6.38 1.99 -17.66
CA ALA A 107 6.00 3.40 -17.51
C ALA A 107 5.08 3.66 -16.32
N VAL A 108 5.18 4.86 -15.74
CA VAL A 108 4.18 5.41 -14.81
C VAL A 108 3.36 6.47 -15.52
N ALA A 109 2.05 6.46 -15.29
CA ALA A 109 1.09 7.33 -15.95
C ALA A 109 0.22 8.06 -14.92
N LYS A 110 -0.20 9.26 -15.28
CA LYS A 110 -1.09 10.14 -14.52
C LYS A 110 -2.31 10.44 -15.37
N TYR A 111 -3.50 10.26 -14.80
CA TYR A 111 -4.77 10.53 -15.45
C TYR A 111 -5.57 11.54 -14.63
N ASN A 112 -6.14 12.53 -15.31
CA ASN A 112 -7.11 13.44 -14.71
C ASN A 112 -8.47 12.75 -14.69
N TYR A 113 -9.09 12.70 -13.51
CA TYR A 113 -10.45 12.18 -13.35
C TYR A 113 -11.47 13.28 -13.66
N ASN A 114 -12.35 13.00 -14.62
CA ASN A 114 -13.35 13.94 -15.12
C ASN A 114 -14.79 13.47 -14.85
N GLY A 115 -14.99 12.62 -13.85
CA GLY A 115 -16.32 12.08 -13.50
C GLY A 115 -16.63 10.70 -14.09
N GLY A 116 -17.27 9.83 -13.30
CA GLY A 116 -17.74 8.51 -13.73
C GLY A 116 -16.61 7.60 -14.21
N GLN A 117 -16.62 7.24 -15.49
CA GLN A 117 -15.57 6.43 -16.14
C GLN A 117 -14.57 7.25 -16.96
N ASN A 118 -14.59 8.59 -16.85
CA ASN A 118 -13.79 9.45 -17.72
C ASN A 118 -12.44 9.76 -17.07
N TYR A 119 -11.38 9.13 -17.57
CA TYR A 119 -10.00 9.35 -17.14
C TYR A 119 -9.16 9.77 -18.35
N ALA A 120 -8.66 11.00 -18.34
CA ALA A 120 -7.85 11.54 -19.43
C ALA A 120 -6.37 11.44 -19.08
N LEU A 121 -5.58 10.76 -19.92
CA LEU A 121 -4.12 10.71 -19.75
C LEU A 121 -3.56 12.14 -19.74
N SER A 122 -2.86 12.49 -18.67
CA SER A 122 -2.22 13.79 -18.47
C SER A 122 -0.72 13.71 -18.74
N LEU A 123 -0.03 12.75 -18.10
CA LEU A 123 1.41 12.57 -18.22
C LEU A 123 1.75 11.08 -18.23
N ASN A 124 2.82 10.72 -18.93
CA ASN A 124 3.34 9.36 -18.98
C ASN A 124 4.87 9.41 -19.03
N THR A 125 5.53 8.64 -18.18
CA THR A 125 6.99 8.64 -18.02
C THR A 125 7.51 7.23 -18.14
N ASP A 126 8.41 7.00 -19.10
CA ASP A 126 9.20 5.77 -19.17
C ASP A 126 10.19 5.73 -17.99
N ILE A 127 10.22 4.59 -17.31
CA ILE A 127 11.07 4.36 -16.15
C ILE A 127 12.04 3.19 -16.36
N GLN A 128 11.98 2.53 -17.53
CA GLN A 128 12.73 1.31 -17.77
C GLN A 128 14.24 1.56 -17.72
N ALA A 129 14.71 2.65 -18.32
CA ALA A 129 16.13 2.99 -18.34
C ALA A 129 16.69 3.20 -16.93
N VAL A 130 15.90 3.81 -16.03
CA VAL A 130 16.32 4.06 -14.64
C VAL A 130 16.22 2.81 -13.78
N MET A 131 15.13 2.04 -13.94
CA MET A 131 14.88 0.86 -13.10
C MET A 131 15.59 -0.41 -13.59
N GLY A 132 16.09 -0.41 -14.82
CA GLY A 132 16.69 -1.59 -15.46
C GLY A 132 15.69 -2.71 -15.75
N THR A 133 14.38 -2.42 -15.73
CA THR A 133 13.30 -3.40 -15.90
C THR A 133 12.00 -2.72 -16.33
N THR A 134 11.13 -3.45 -17.02
CA THR A 134 9.75 -3.01 -17.28
C THR A 134 8.78 -3.39 -16.15
N ASN A 135 9.24 -4.20 -15.19
CA ASN A 135 8.46 -4.72 -14.07
C ASN A 135 8.93 -4.22 -12.69
N PRO A 136 9.23 -2.91 -12.49
CA PRO A 136 9.55 -2.43 -11.15
C PRO A 136 8.31 -2.48 -10.27
N ARG A 137 8.49 -2.31 -8.98
CA ARG A 137 7.42 -2.15 -8.00
C ARG A 137 7.31 -0.68 -7.66
N TRP A 138 6.14 -0.25 -7.17
CA TRP A 138 5.95 1.13 -6.78
C TRP A 138 5.02 1.29 -5.58
N THR A 139 5.14 2.41 -4.88
CA THR A 139 4.31 2.77 -3.74
C THR A 139 4.19 4.29 -3.64
N LYS A 140 2.97 4.81 -3.63
CA LYS A 140 2.70 6.21 -3.30
C LYS A 140 3.08 6.46 -1.84
N ILE A 141 3.90 7.47 -1.60
CA ILE A 141 4.31 7.90 -0.25
C ILE A 141 3.31 8.94 0.27
N ASP A 142 3.08 9.97 -0.53
CA ASP A 142 2.15 11.07 -0.28
C ASP A 142 1.65 11.63 -1.62
N ASP A 143 0.95 12.76 -1.63
CA ASP A 143 0.44 13.39 -2.87
C ASP A 143 1.54 13.99 -3.76
N ASN A 144 2.74 14.17 -3.24
CA ASN A 144 3.87 14.72 -3.97
C ASN A 144 4.76 13.63 -4.56
N TYR A 145 4.88 12.49 -3.87
CA TYR A 145 5.92 11.52 -4.16
C TYR A 145 5.47 10.06 -4.18
N ALA A 146 6.10 9.29 -5.05
CA ALA A 146 6.05 7.84 -5.06
C ALA A 146 7.45 7.24 -5.16
N MET A 147 7.65 6.07 -4.56
CA MET A 147 8.86 5.28 -4.71
C MET A 147 8.67 4.21 -5.77
N LEU A 148 9.69 4.03 -6.60
CA LEU A 148 9.92 2.86 -7.44
C LEU A 148 11.03 2.02 -6.83
N GLN A 149 10.90 0.69 -6.91
CA GLN A 149 11.89 -0.24 -6.40
C GLN A 149 12.00 -1.50 -7.27
N HIS A 150 13.22 -2.00 -7.42
CA HIS A 150 13.52 -3.24 -8.10
C HIS A 150 14.72 -3.94 -7.44
N VAL A 151 14.70 -5.26 -7.42
CA VAL A 151 15.78 -6.10 -6.87
C VAL A 151 16.23 -7.06 -7.95
N THR A 152 17.53 -7.13 -8.18
CA THR A 152 18.16 -8.15 -9.03
C THR A 152 19.12 -9.00 -8.19
N THR A 153 19.29 -10.25 -8.58
CA THR A 153 20.12 -11.21 -7.82
C THR A 153 21.04 -11.99 -8.73
N GLN A 154 22.26 -12.25 -8.29
CA GLN A 154 23.26 -12.99 -9.08
C GLN A 154 24.04 -13.96 -8.19
N HIS A 155 24.08 -15.24 -8.55
CA HIS A 155 24.93 -16.23 -7.89
C HIS A 155 26.40 -15.92 -8.17
N GLN A 156 27.21 -15.85 -7.12
CA GLN A 156 28.63 -15.57 -7.14
C GLN A 156 29.40 -16.87 -6.86
N TYR A 157 30.46 -17.08 -7.60
CA TYR A 157 31.34 -18.24 -7.50
C TYR A 157 32.80 -17.76 -7.41
N ASP A 158 33.67 -18.58 -6.82
CA ASP A 158 35.11 -18.27 -6.67
C ASP A 158 35.86 -18.14 -7.99
N ASP A 159 35.60 -19.07 -8.92
CA ASP A 159 36.02 -19.02 -10.32
C ASP A 159 34.86 -19.47 -11.21
N PRO A 160 34.09 -18.55 -11.81
CA PRO A 160 32.94 -18.90 -12.64
C PRO A 160 33.30 -19.65 -13.93
N THR A 161 34.59 -19.77 -14.27
CA THR A 161 35.09 -20.50 -15.45
C THR A 161 35.63 -21.88 -15.12
N ALA A 162 35.77 -22.22 -13.84
CA ALA A 162 36.22 -23.54 -13.41
C ALA A 162 35.22 -24.64 -13.78
N THR A 163 35.70 -25.88 -13.95
CA THR A 163 34.85 -27.05 -14.22
C THR A 163 33.92 -27.38 -13.04
N SER A 164 34.27 -26.96 -11.83
CA SER A 164 33.48 -27.14 -10.62
C SER A 164 33.62 -25.91 -9.72
N PRO A 165 32.92 -24.82 -10.06
CA PRO A 165 33.00 -23.56 -9.32
C PRO A 165 32.41 -23.73 -7.92
N VAL A 166 33.05 -23.16 -6.91
CA VAL A 166 32.54 -23.16 -5.54
C VAL A 166 31.62 -21.96 -5.38
N TYR A 167 30.36 -22.22 -5.05
CA TYR A 167 29.40 -21.18 -4.73
C TYR A 167 29.85 -20.38 -3.50
N LEU A 168 29.87 -19.05 -3.62
CA LEU A 168 30.21 -18.14 -2.54
C LEU A 168 28.96 -17.58 -1.85
N ARG A 169 28.06 -16.99 -2.63
CA ARG A 169 26.82 -16.35 -2.16
C ARG A 169 25.96 -15.91 -3.35
N THR A 170 24.77 -15.41 -3.09
CA THR A 170 23.97 -14.68 -4.08
C THR A 170 24.04 -13.19 -3.75
N SER A 171 24.61 -12.38 -4.64
CA SER A 171 24.57 -10.93 -4.50
C SER A 171 23.15 -10.43 -4.81
N THR A 172 22.75 -9.35 -4.12
CA THR A 172 21.43 -8.74 -4.24
C THR A 172 21.62 -7.24 -4.49
N THR A 173 21.23 -6.75 -5.65
CA THR A 173 21.31 -5.33 -6.00
C THR A 173 19.92 -4.71 -5.91
N VAL A 174 19.81 -3.64 -5.13
CA VAL A 174 18.59 -2.86 -4.95
C VAL A 174 18.70 -1.59 -5.80
N ILE A 175 17.65 -1.31 -6.57
CA ILE A 175 17.50 -0.08 -7.38
C ILE A 175 16.27 0.65 -6.86
N LEU A 176 16.44 1.92 -6.48
CA LEU A 176 15.36 2.79 -5.99
C LEU A 176 15.28 4.07 -6.83
N ALA A 177 14.07 4.57 -7.04
CA ALA A 177 13.85 5.88 -7.64
C ALA A 177 12.67 6.61 -6.99
N LEU A 178 12.84 7.91 -6.74
CA LEU A 178 11.83 8.82 -6.23
C LEU A 178 11.17 9.57 -7.40
N VAL A 179 9.87 9.43 -7.53
CA VAL A 179 9.05 10.08 -8.57
C VAL A 179 8.31 11.25 -7.94
N ASN A 180 8.39 12.43 -8.56
CA ASN A 180 7.50 13.55 -8.27
C ASN A 180 6.17 13.33 -9.01
N LEU A 181 5.05 13.21 -8.30
CA LEU A 181 3.72 12.91 -8.85
C LEU A 181 3.04 14.10 -9.54
N SER A 182 3.51 15.33 -9.28
CA SER A 182 3.01 16.51 -9.99
C SER A 182 3.52 16.52 -11.43
N THR A 183 4.84 16.39 -11.59
CA THR A 183 5.55 16.43 -12.89
C THR A 183 5.73 15.06 -13.54
N MET A 184 5.47 13.98 -12.82
CA MET A 184 5.77 12.59 -13.19
C MET A 184 7.25 12.33 -13.51
N THR A 185 8.17 13.12 -12.97
CA THR A 185 9.62 12.97 -13.24
C THR A 185 10.34 12.23 -12.12
N ILE A 186 11.37 11.45 -12.47
CA ILE A 186 12.30 10.90 -11.48
C ILE A 186 13.24 12.00 -11.02
N ILE A 187 13.24 12.29 -9.72
CA ILE A 187 14.03 13.39 -9.12
C ILE A 187 15.23 12.89 -8.30
N GLN A 188 15.24 11.61 -7.96
CA GLN A 188 16.37 10.96 -7.31
C GLN A 188 16.35 9.46 -7.64
N ASN A 189 17.52 8.86 -7.86
CA ASN A 189 17.64 7.41 -7.98
C ASN A 189 18.98 6.94 -7.40
N THR A 190 19.05 5.66 -7.03
CA THR A 190 20.25 5.03 -6.48
C THR A 190 20.25 3.54 -6.80
N SER A 191 21.44 2.96 -6.80
CA SER A 191 21.64 1.51 -6.86
C SER A 191 22.71 1.13 -5.84
N PHE A 192 22.45 0.09 -5.05
CA PHE A 192 23.37 -0.40 -4.04
C PHE A 192 23.20 -1.89 -3.81
N GLU A 193 24.24 -2.53 -3.27
CA GLU A 193 24.13 -3.91 -2.80
C GLU A 193 23.38 -3.95 -1.47
N PHE A 194 22.41 -4.86 -1.34
CA PHE A 194 21.63 -5.04 -0.11
C PHE A 194 22.58 -5.31 1.08
N PRO A 195 22.38 -4.68 2.26
CA PRO A 195 23.18 -4.96 3.44
C PRO A 195 22.89 -6.36 4.01
N TRP A 196 23.57 -7.38 3.51
CA TRP A 196 23.32 -8.79 3.84
C TRP A 196 24.07 -9.25 5.10
N ASN A 197 23.55 -10.33 5.71
CA ASN A 197 24.21 -11.03 6.79
C ASN A 197 25.10 -12.15 6.24
N GLN A 198 26.35 -12.20 6.71
CA GLN A 198 27.35 -13.15 6.18
C GLN A 198 27.04 -14.61 6.50
N THR A 199 26.43 -14.88 7.66
CA THR A 199 26.00 -16.23 8.05
C THR A 199 24.90 -16.74 7.12
N GLU A 200 23.91 -15.91 6.80
CA GLU A 200 22.84 -16.27 5.86
C GLU A 200 23.37 -16.45 4.43
N ALA A 201 24.24 -15.55 3.98
CA ALA A 201 24.83 -15.62 2.65
C ALA A 201 25.58 -16.94 2.43
N ALA A 202 26.34 -17.41 3.44
CA ALA A 202 27.04 -18.69 3.41
C ALA A 202 26.10 -19.91 3.37
N GLN A 203 24.84 -19.75 3.80
CA GLN A 203 23.79 -20.77 3.72
C GLN A 203 22.98 -20.70 2.42
N GLY A 204 23.38 -19.83 1.47
CA GLY A 204 22.67 -19.59 0.23
C GLY A 204 21.39 -18.77 0.40
N ILE A 205 21.19 -18.11 1.55
CA ILE A 205 20.03 -17.25 1.82
C ILE A 205 20.33 -15.83 1.32
N TYR A 206 19.37 -15.24 0.61
CA TYR A 206 19.49 -13.89 0.06
C TYR A 206 18.13 -13.21 -0.03
N VAL A 207 18.12 -11.88 -0.02
CA VAL A 207 16.90 -11.10 -0.23
C VAL A 207 16.54 -11.11 -1.71
N SER A 208 15.33 -11.55 -2.03
CA SER A 208 14.85 -11.63 -3.42
C SER A 208 13.97 -10.44 -3.79
N ARG A 209 13.36 -9.79 -2.81
CA ARG A 209 12.43 -8.66 -3.03
C ARG A 209 12.40 -7.71 -1.84
N ILE A 210 12.08 -6.46 -2.14
CA ILE A 210 11.62 -5.45 -1.19
C ILE A 210 10.33 -4.80 -1.71
N ASP A 211 9.39 -4.44 -0.84
CA ASP A 211 8.12 -3.84 -1.26
C ASP A 211 7.54 -2.89 -0.20
N ALA A 212 6.60 -2.04 -0.63
CA ALA A 212 5.66 -1.27 0.19
C ALA A 212 6.31 -0.50 1.36
N PRO A 213 7.21 0.47 1.05
CA PRO A 213 7.87 1.25 2.08
C PRO A 213 6.93 2.21 2.81
N VAL A 214 7.31 2.56 4.04
CA VAL A 214 6.78 3.72 4.78
C VAL A 214 7.88 4.73 5.02
N VAL A 215 7.53 6.02 5.07
CA VAL A 215 8.47 7.09 5.46
C VAL A 215 8.24 7.48 6.92
N SER A 216 9.17 7.15 7.80
CA SER A 216 9.15 7.58 9.21
C SER A 216 10.49 8.18 9.61
N ASN A 217 10.47 9.32 10.30
CA ASN A 217 11.66 10.00 10.85
C ASN A 217 12.81 10.17 9.82
N GLY A 218 12.46 10.61 8.60
CA GLY A 218 13.45 10.84 7.53
C GLY A 218 14.04 9.57 6.92
N LYS A 219 13.40 8.41 7.09
CA LYS A 219 13.85 7.12 6.54
C LYS A 219 12.71 6.37 5.88
N LEU A 220 13.04 5.64 4.82
CA LEU A 220 12.18 4.63 4.20
C LEU A 220 12.42 3.27 4.86
N TYR A 221 11.34 2.58 5.22
CA TYR A 221 11.37 1.20 5.75
C TYR A 221 10.68 0.27 4.77
N TYR A 222 11.43 -0.56 4.05
CA TYR A 222 10.89 -1.55 3.11
C TYR A 222 10.82 -2.92 3.76
N GLY A 223 9.67 -3.58 3.65
CA GLY A 223 9.58 -5.01 3.96
C GLY A 223 10.42 -5.83 2.97
N ALA A 224 11.02 -6.93 3.42
CA ALA A 224 11.87 -7.82 2.64
C ALA A 224 11.31 -9.25 2.55
N ALA A 225 11.57 -9.92 1.42
CA ALA A 225 11.43 -11.37 1.26
C ALA A 225 12.78 -12.00 0.95
N LYS A 226 12.99 -13.19 1.49
CA LYS A 226 14.19 -14.01 1.30
C LYS A 226 13.87 -15.26 0.50
N ASN A 227 14.85 -15.68 -0.30
CA ASN A 227 14.91 -17.00 -0.91
C ASN A 227 16.14 -17.75 -0.39
N LYS A 228 16.16 -19.06 -0.59
CA LYS A 228 17.33 -19.89 -0.35
C LYS A 228 17.70 -20.66 -1.61
N TYR A 229 18.97 -20.59 -1.98
CA TYR A 229 19.57 -21.35 -3.07
C TYR A 229 20.40 -22.49 -2.50
N ASP A 230 20.21 -23.69 -3.02
CA ASP A 230 21.06 -24.83 -2.73
C ASP A 230 22.09 -25.00 -3.86
N PRO A 231 23.37 -24.70 -3.60
CA PRO A 231 24.40 -24.81 -4.63
C PRO A 231 24.76 -26.24 -5.01
N ILE A 232 24.39 -27.24 -4.20
CA ILE A 232 24.64 -28.66 -4.52
C ILE A 232 23.67 -29.13 -5.60
N THR A 233 22.40 -28.73 -5.50
CA THR A 233 21.35 -29.12 -6.44
C THR A 233 21.08 -28.07 -7.52
N ALA A 234 21.73 -26.91 -7.42
CA ALA A 234 21.52 -25.73 -8.26
C ALA A 234 20.06 -25.26 -8.32
N ALA A 235 19.31 -25.44 -7.23
CA ALA A 235 17.88 -25.16 -7.15
C ALA A 235 17.53 -24.15 -6.05
N ASN A 236 16.43 -23.43 -6.25
CA ASN A 236 15.79 -22.70 -5.15
C ASN A 236 15.05 -23.69 -4.25
N VAL A 237 15.24 -23.57 -2.95
CA VAL A 237 14.55 -24.38 -1.94
C VAL A 237 13.61 -23.51 -1.13
N THR A 238 12.60 -24.14 -0.52
CA THR A 238 11.64 -23.44 0.33
C THR A 238 12.37 -22.73 1.47
N MET A 239 12.15 -21.42 1.58
CA MET A 239 12.74 -20.60 2.63
C MET A 239 12.10 -20.93 3.98
N VAL A 240 12.93 -21.21 4.98
CA VAL A 240 12.53 -21.33 6.39
C VAL A 240 13.10 -20.12 7.13
N TYR A 241 12.22 -19.21 7.51
CA TYR A 241 12.61 -17.97 8.18
C TYR A 241 13.01 -18.24 9.64
N GLN A 242 14.04 -17.52 10.10
CA GLN A 242 14.46 -17.51 11.51
C GLN A 242 14.24 -16.14 12.16
N ASP A 243 13.96 -15.13 11.35
CA ASP A 243 13.71 -13.76 11.76
C ASP A 243 12.83 -13.02 10.74
N ALA A 244 12.43 -11.81 11.11
CA ALA A 244 11.90 -10.80 10.22
C ALA A 244 13.00 -9.78 9.89
N GLU A 245 13.00 -9.26 8.66
CA GLU A 245 13.99 -8.28 8.19
C GLU A 245 13.33 -7.14 7.42
N THR A 246 13.79 -5.91 7.65
CA THR A 246 13.33 -4.69 6.98
C THR A 246 14.56 -3.92 6.49
N LEU A 247 14.53 -3.47 5.23
CA LEU A 247 15.55 -2.58 4.68
C LEU A 247 15.25 -1.13 5.06
N VAL A 248 16.29 -0.40 5.46
CA VAL A 248 16.19 1.01 5.85
C VAL A 248 17.14 1.85 5.00
N VAL A 249 16.63 2.96 4.47
CA VAL A 249 17.38 3.91 3.63
C VAL A 249 16.98 5.33 4.00
N ASP A 250 17.91 6.28 3.98
CA ASP A 250 17.61 7.69 4.23
C ASP A 250 16.66 8.27 3.17
N TYR A 251 15.70 9.09 3.60
CA TYR A 251 14.74 9.75 2.74
C TYR A 251 14.82 11.28 2.91
N PRO A 252 14.84 12.07 1.81
CA PRO A 252 14.68 11.67 0.41
C PRO A 252 16.00 11.32 -0.31
N SER A 253 17.15 11.31 0.39
CA SER A 253 18.46 11.18 -0.27
C SER A 253 18.74 9.80 -0.89
N LEU A 254 18.03 8.76 -0.43
CA LEU A 254 18.21 7.35 -0.80
C LEU A 254 19.64 6.81 -0.51
N LYS A 255 20.25 7.28 0.58
CA LYS A 255 21.62 6.90 0.99
C LYS A 255 21.61 6.04 2.25
N ASN A 256 22.79 5.56 2.63
CA ASN A 256 23.07 4.85 3.88
C ASN A 256 22.16 3.62 4.10
N PRO A 257 22.12 2.66 3.15
CA PRO A 257 21.31 1.47 3.29
C PRO A 257 21.78 0.64 4.49
N THR A 258 20.83 0.23 5.33
CA THR A 258 21.04 -0.66 6.49
C THR A 258 19.86 -1.63 6.62
N THR A 259 19.94 -2.63 7.50
CA THR A 259 18.83 -3.54 7.76
C THR A 259 18.49 -3.60 9.24
N LEU A 260 17.20 -3.75 9.52
CA LEU A 260 16.68 -4.09 10.84
C LEU A 260 16.29 -5.56 10.82
N ARG A 261 16.63 -6.29 11.89
CA ARG A 261 16.31 -7.70 12.04
C ARG A 261 15.79 -7.97 13.44
N THR A 262 14.85 -8.90 13.56
CA THR A 262 14.34 -9.33 14.86
C THR A 262 13.79 -10.74 14.80
N ASN A 263 14.06 -11.51 15.86
CA ASN A 263 13.40 -12.78 16.16
C ASN A 263 12.64 -12.71 17.50
N VAL A 264 12.39 -11.51 18.03
CA VAL A 264 11.71 -11.31 19.31
C VAL A 264 10.34 -11.98 19.29
N GLY A 265 10.01 -12.73 20.33
CA GLY A 265 8.75 -13.49 20.42
C GLY A 265 8.62 -14.59 19.35
N GLY A 266 9.73 -15.04 18.76
CA GLY A 266 9.75 -16.01 17.68
C GLY A 266 9.24 -15.46 16.35
N ALA A 267 9.31 -14.14 16.15
CA ALA A 267 8.92 -13.51 14.89
C ALA A 267 9.82 -13.99 13.75
N ALA A 268 9.24 -14.63 12.73
CA ALA A 268 9.97 -15.13 11.58
C ALA A 268 9.07 -15.15 10.35
N GLY A 269 9.52 -14.54 9.26
CA GLY A 269 8.75 -14.49 8.01
C GLY A 269 9.15 -13.34 7.10
N SER A 270 8.58 -13.34 5.91
CA SER A 270 8.66 -12.18 5.01
C SER A 270 7.93 -11.00 5.61
N THR A 271 8.43 -9.79 5.38
CA THR A 271 7.78 -8.54 5.79
C THR A 271 7.32 -7.72 4.60
N ASN A 272 7.59 -8.17 3.37
CA ASN A 272 7.12 -7.52 2.15
C ASN A 272 5.68 -7.90 1.77
N GLY A 273 5.02 -7.06 0.99
CA GLY A 273 3.65 -7.27 0.50
C GLY A 273 3.60 -7.72 -0.96
N TYR A 274 2.57 -8.48 -1.34
CA TYR A 274 2.40 -8.87 -2.74
C TYR A 274 1.93 -7.71 -3.63
N ARG A 275 1.03 -6.83 -3.15
CA ARG A 275 0.53 -5.62 -3.85
C ARG A 275 0.01 -4.49 -2.93
N THR A 276 0.11 -4.67 -1.62
CA THR A 276 -0.62 -3.89 -0.60
C THR A 276 0.36 -3.39 0.46
N PRO A 277 0.06 -2.27 1.16
CA PRO A 277 0.85 -1.86 2.32
C PRO A 277 1.00 -2.98 3.35
N VAL A 278 2.21 -3.12 3.85
CA VAL A 278 2.58 -4.08 4.91
C VAL A 278 3.08 -3.39 6.15
N ALA A 279 3.28 -2.08 6.09
CA ALA A 279 3.60 -1.29 7.25
C ALA A 279 2.83 0.03 7.22
N HIS A 280 2.52 0.54 8.42
CA HIS A 280 1.83 1.81 8.63
C HIS A 280 2.44 2.52 9.84
N ILE A 281 2.33 3.84 9.84
CA ILE A 281 2.78 4.69 10.95
C ILE A 281 1.55 5.05 11.77
N ASP A 282 1.64 4.93 13.08
CA ASP A 282 0.59 5.38 13.98
C ASP A 282 0.70 6.88 14.31
N GLU A 283 -0.23 7.37 15.13
CA GLU A 283 -0.26 8.77 15.55
C GLU A 283 0.89 9.14 16.50
N HIS A 284 1.65 8.14 16.99
CA HIS A 284 2.81 8.31 17.85
C HIS A 284 4.14 8.27 17.09
N GLY A 285 4.11 8.04 15.77
CA GLY A 285 5.29 7.96 14.91
C GLY A 285 5.96 6.57 14.91
N ASP A 286 5.37 5.59 15.59
CA ASP A 286 5.82 4.20 15.57
C ASP A 286 5.35 3.53 14.27
N THR A 287 6.21 2.68 13.70
CA THR A 287 5.88 1.92 12.48
C THR A 287 5.49 0.50 12.84
N PHE A 288 4.29 0.07 12.48
CA PHE A 288 3.84 -1.30 12.64
C PHE A 288 4.07 -2.08 11.35
N GLN A 289 4.79 -3.19 11.43
CA GLN A 289 5.22 -4.02 10.31
C GLN A 289 4.54 -5.39 10.38
N LEU A 290 3.79 -5.72 9.35
CA LEU A 290 3.19 -7.04 9.16
C LEU A 290 4.26 -8.04 8.72
N VAL A 291 4.24 -9.22 9.33
CA VAL A 291 4.93 -10.42 8.87
C VAL A 291 3.93 -11.21 8.03
N THR A 292 4.18 -11.29 6.73
CA THR A 292 3.24 -11.75 5.71
C THR A 292 3.29 -13.25 5.44
N SER A 293 4.41 -13.91 5.78
CA SER A 293 4.62 -15.36 5.66
C SER A 293 5.17 -15.94 6.97
N GLY A 294 5.29 -17.27 7.08
CA GLY A 294 5.77 -17.92 8.31
C GLY A 294 4.66 -18.10 9.35
N ASP A 295 4.03 -17.01 9.81
CA ASP A 295 2.78 -16.93 10.58
C ASP A 295 2.33 -15.45 10.66
N VAL A 296 1.02 -15.17 10.60
CA VAL A 296 0.52 -13.78 10.63
C VAL A 296 0.79 -13.14 11.97
N SER A 297 1.63 -12.11 11.97
CA SER A 297 1.96 -11.33 13.16
C SER A 297 2.31 -9.89 12.81
N ILE A 298 2.21 -8.99 13.79
CA ILE A 298 2.64 -7.60 13.65
C ILE A 298 3.78 -7.32 14.64
N LEU A 299 4.79 -6.64 14.15
CA LEU A 299 5.94 -6.12 14.89
C LEU A 299 5.85 -4.60 14.94
N LYS A 300 6.56 -3.99 15.88
CA LYS A 300 6.65 -2.53 15.99
C LYS A 300 8.10 -2.09 15.83
N ILE A 301 8.32 -1.04 15.05
CA ILE A 301 9.58 -0.32 14.92
C ILE A 301 9.38 1.03 15.58
N SER A 302 10.13 1.30 16.64
CA SER A 302 10.11 2.56 17.37
C SER A 302 11.52 3.13 17.42
N ASN A 303 11.66 4.43 17.20
CA ASN A 303 12.96 5.12 17.18
C ASN A 303 14.00 4.42 16.26
N GLY A 304 13.55 3.91 15.12
CA GLY A 304 14.41 3.28 14.11
C GLY A 304 14.90 1.87 14.44
N VAL A 305 14.36 1.20 15.47
CA VAL A 305 14.68 -0.20 15.82
C VAL A 305 13.42 -1.00 16.11
N TYR A 306 13.46 -2.32 15.95
CA TYR A 306 12.37 -3.18 16.40
C TYR A 306 12.21 -3.10 17.92
N ASP A 307 11.00 -2.79 18.39
CA ASP A 307 10.67 -2.64 19.80
C ASP A 307 10.53 -4.02 20.46
N ALA A 308 11.57 -4.41 21.20
CA ALA A 308 11.59 -5.67 21.93
C ALA A 308 10.55 -5.74 23.07
N THR A 309 10.13 -4.59 23.62
CA THR A 309 9.11 -4.54 24.69
C THR A 309 7.71 -4.78 24.14
N TYR A 310 7.44 -4.29 22.93
CA TYR A 310 6.24 -4.66 22.19
C TYR A 310 6.29 -6.14 21.81
N GLY A 311 7.45 -6.65 21.41
CA GLY A 311 7.62 -8.05 21.03
C GLY A 311 6.85 -8.43 19.78
N LYS A 312 6.11 -9.54 19.82
CA LYS A 312 5.30 -10.05 18.70
C LYS A 312 3.82 -9.98 19.04
N PHE A 313 3.02 -9.37 18.17
CA PHE A 313 1.57 -9.54 18.20
C PHE A 313 1.19 -10.73 17.31
N ASP A 314 0.95 -11.88 17.95
CA ASP A 314 0.66 -13.17 17.30
C ASP A 314 -0.84 -13.29 16.95
N ILE A 315 -1.20 -12.96 15.71
CA ILE A 315 -2.60 -12.94 15.27
C ILE A 315 -3.10 -14.37 14.99
N LYS A 316 -2.25 -15.23 14.42
CA LYS A 316 -2.57 -16.65 14.18
C LYS A 316 -3.10 -17.33 15.43
N SER A 317 -2.40 -17.17 16.56
CA SER A 317 -2.75 -17.82 17.82
C SER A 317 -4.14 -17.42 18.31
N LEU A 318 -4.57 -16.18 18.03
CA LEU A 318 -5.90 -15.69 18.38
C LEU A 318 -7.00 -16.19 17.42
N LEU A 319 -6.64 -16.46 16.16
CA LEU A 319 -7.58 -16.97 15.15
C LEU A 319 -7.82 -18.48 15.28
N GLY A 320 -6.86 -19.24 15.84
CA GLY A 320 -6.98 -20.68 16.07
C GLY A 320 -6.85 -21.54 14.81
N TYR A 321 -6.33 -21.00 13.71
CA TYR A 321 -6.05 -21.71 12.46
C TYR A 321 -4.77 -21.17 11.80
N THR A 322 -4.17 -21.94 10.89
CA THR A 322 -2.99 -21.49 10.13
C THR A 322 -3.37 -20.33 9.21
N ALA A 323 -2.76 -19.17 9.42
CA ALA A 323 -3.10 -17.93 8.72
C ALA A 323 -1.95 -17.43 7.84
N GLU A 324 -2.26 -16.76 6.73
CA GLU A 324 -1.32 -15.98 5.92
C GLU A 324 -1.94 -14.63 5.52
N ALA A 325 -1.14 -13.56 5.48
CA ALA A 325 -1.60 -12.19 5.21
C ALA A 325 -0.73 -11.52 4.14
N ASN A 326 -0.47 -12.24 3.04
CA ASN A 326 0.40 -11.77 1.95
C ASN A 326 -0.16 -10.58 1.15
N THR A 327 -1.43 -10.24 1.37
CA THR A 327 -2.17 -9.10 0.83
C THR A 327 -2.18 -7.89 1.75
N GLY A 328 -1.24 -7.82 2.71
CA GLY A 328 -1.02 -6.62 3.52
C GLY A 328 -2.11 -6.34 4.56
N TRP A 329 -2.20 -5.08 4.99
CA TRP A 329 -3.20 -4.62 5.95
C TRP A 329 -3.51 -3.13 5.79
N PHE A 330 -4.60 -2.68 6.40
CA PHE A 330 -5.11 -1.32 6.31
C PHE A 330 -5.24 -0.72 7.71
N TYR A 331 -4.46 0.32 8.00
CA TYR A 331 -4.55 1.05 9.26
C TYR A 331 -5.72 2.03 9.23
N ALA A 332 -6.52 2.02 10.30
CA ALA A 332 -7.73 2.83 10.45
C ALA A 332 -7.56 3.97 11.46
N GLY A 333 -6.41 4.05 12.12
CA GLY A 333 -6.13 5.01 13.19
C GLY A 333 -6.34 4.44 14.59
N ASN A 334 -5.76 5.13 15.59
CA ASN A 334 -5.86 4.79 17.02
C ASN A 334 -5.51 3.33 17.35
N GLY A 335 -4.48 2.79 16.71
CA GLY A 335 -4.04 1.42 16.90
C GLY A 335 -4.96 0.37 16.25
N ILE A 336 -5.99 0.75 15.49
CA ILE A 336 -6.92 -0.19 14.86
C ILE A 336 -6.55 -0.41 13.39
N GLY A 337 -6.62 -1.65 12.93
CA GLY A 337 -6.43 -2.00 11.53
C GLY A 337 -7.26 -3.19 11.08
N TYR A 338 -7.26 -3.45 9.78
CA TYR A 338 -7.98 -4.57 9.16
C TYR A 338 -7.05 -5.34 8.22
N ILE A 339 -7.06 -6.67 8.35
CA ILE A 339 -6.15 -7.57 7.63
C ILE A 339 -6.97 -8.57 6.84
N PRO A 340 -6.82 -8.64 5.50
CA PRO A 340 -7.24 -9.81 4.74
C PRO A 340 -6.36 -11.01 5.10
N VAL A 341 -6.97 -12.07 5.61
CA VAL A 341 -6.27 -13.27 6.10
C VAL A 341 -6.76 -14.50 5.34
N LEU A 342 -5.83 -15.23 4.74
CA LEU A 342 -6.04 -16.55 4.17
C LEU A 342 -6.07 -17.60 5.28
N ASN A 343 -7.12 -18.42 5.35
CA ASN A 343 -7.15 -19.60 6.22
C ASN A 343 -6.52 -20.81 5.52
N LYS A 344 -5.25 -21.10 5.80
CA LYS A 344 -4.49 -22.18 5.15
C LYS A 344 -4.93 -23.58 5.52
N ASP A 345 -5.67 -23.75 6.62
CA ASP A 345 -6.25 -25.04 6.97
C ASP A 345 -7.42 -25.40 6.05
N ALA A 346 -8.05 -24.41 5.42
CA ALA A 346 -9.19 -24.57 4.52
C ALA A 346 -8.83 -24.57 3.01
N GLY A 347 -7.59 -24.25 2.65
CA GLY A 347 -7.18 -24.14 1.25
C GLY A 347 -5.93 -23.30 1.03
N ASN A 348 -5.63 -22.96 -0.23
CA ASN A 348 -4.46 -22.17 -0.59
C ASN A 348 -4.86 -20.79 -1.15
N SER A 349 -3.91 -19.99 -1.61
CA SER A 349 -4.18 -18.63 -2.09
C SER A 349 -5.07 -18.55 -3.33
N ALA A 350 -5.28 -19.65 -4.06
CA ALA A 350 -6.24 -19.73 -5.16
C ALA A 350 -7.68 -20.00 -4.68
N SER A 351 -7.88 -20.38 -3.41
CA SER A 351 -9.19 -20.72 -2.85
C SER A 351 -9.92 -19.49 -2.28
N ALA A 352 -11.25 -19.59 -2.17
CA ALA A 352 -12.13 -18.55 -1.64
C ALA A 352 -12.34 -18.69 -0.11
N ASN A 353 -11.22 -18.79 0.62
CA ASN A 353 -11.14 -19.06 2.06
C ASN A 353 -10.46 -17.90 2.82
N TRP A 354 -10.65 -16.68 2.33
CA TRP A 354 -10.15 -15.47 2.96
C TRP A 354 -11.18 -14.89 3.93
N GLY A 355 -10.71 -14.24 4.99
CA GLY A 355 -11.54 -13.45 5.89
C GLY A 355 -10.93 -12.07 6.12
N ILE A 356 -11.71 -11.17 6.71
CA ILE A 356 -11.21 -9.89 7.23
C ILE A 356 -11.06 -10.03 8.74
N VAL A 357 -9.92 -9.60 9.27
CA VAL A 357 -9.62 -9.62 10.70
C VAL A 357 -9.37 -8.18 11.15
N ARG A 358 -10.19 -7.68 12.07
CA ARG A 358 -9.90 -6.45 12.80
C ARG A 358 -8.81 -6.73 13.81
N VAL A 359 -7.81 -5.86 13.89
CA VAL A 359 -6.74 -5.93 14.85
C VAL A 359 -6.66 -4.64 15.68
N ASP A 360 -6.32 -4.80 16.95
CA ASP A 360 -5.96 -3.73 17.86
C ASP A 360 -4.49 -3.90 18.24
N LEU A 361 -3.65 -3.00 17.76
CA LEU A 361 -2.20 -3.03 17.91
C LEU A 361 -1.79 -2.78 19.37
N TYR A 362 -2.51 -1.90 20.08
CA TYR A 362 -2.15 -1.51 21.43
C TYR A 362 -2.54 -2.58 22.45
N ASN A 363 -3.74 -3.14 22.29
CA ASN A 363 -4.25 -4.21 23.15
C ASN A 363 -3.90 -5.62 22.64
N LYS A 364 -3.32 -5.74 21.45
CA LYS A 364 -2.96 -7.01 20.78
C LYS A 364 -4.13 -7.98 20.71
N THR A 365 -5.27 -7.49 20.26
CA THR A 365 -6.48 -8.30 20.07
C THR A 365 -6.84 -8.43 18.59
N ALA A 366 -7.40 -9.58 18.21
CA ALA A 366 -7.81 -9.85 16.84
C ALA A 366 -9.24 -10.40 16.84
N VAL A 367 -10.09 -9.85 15.97
CA VAL A 367 -11.49 -10.25 15.81
C VAL A 367 -11.73 -10.57 14.35
N LYS A 368 -12.09 -11.82 14.05
CA LYS A 368 -12.53 -12.20 12.70
C LYS A 368 -13.90 -11.57 12.44
N MET A 369 -14.01 -10.81 11.35
CA MET A 369 -15.25 -10.17 10.95
C MET A 369 -16.20 -11.18 10.30
N ASN A 370 -17.48 -11.10 10.61
CA ASN A 370 -18.52 -12.02 10.15
C ASN A 370 -19.02 -11.70 8.73
N ILE A 371 -18.11 -11.61 7.76
CA ILE A 371 -18.49 -11.33 6.37
C ILE A 371 -19.15 -12.58 5.75
N PRO A 372 -20.41 -12.51 5.31
CA PRO A 372 -21.17 -13.67 4.82
C PRO A 372 -20.87 -13.97 3.34
N LEU A 373 -19.59 -13.97 2.94
CA LEU A 373 -19.14 -14.21 1.57
C LEU A 373 -17.96 -15.18 1.54
N SER A 374 -17.88 -16.00 0.50
CA SER A 374 -16.69 -16.79 0.19
C SER A 374 -15.66 -15.91 -0.52
N LEU A 375 -14.77 -15.27 0.26
CA LEU A 375 -13.88 -14.24 -0.26
C LEU A 375 -12.63 -14.83 -0.91
N TRP A 376 -12.26 -14.29 -2.07
CA TRP A 376 -10.96 -14.47 -2.71
C TRP A 376 -10.24 -13.12 -2.74
N LEU A 377 -9.25 -12.92 -1.85
CA LEU A 377 -8.60 -11.62 -1.66
C LEU A 377 -7.13 -11.60 -2.08
N ARG A 378 -6.65 -12.64 -2.79
CA ARG A 378 -5.25 -12.80 -3.22
C ARG A 378 -4.68 -11.57 -3.94
N GLN A 379 -5.52 -10.84 -4.67
CA GLN A 379 -5.11 -9.67 -5.43
C GLN A 379 -5.61 -8.34 -4.83
N TYR A 380 -6.29 -8.35 -3.70
CA TYR A 380 -6.83 -7.15 -3.07
C TYR A 380 -5.70 -6.18 -2.71
N GLN A 381 -5.82 -4.92 -3.10
CA GLN A 381 -4.74 -3.93 -3.06
C GLN A 381 -5.02 -2.77 -2.11
N TRP A 382 -6.29 -2.37 -1.91
CA TRP A 382 -6.57 -1.14 -1.16
C TRP A 382 -7.94 -1.10 -0.47
N ALA A 383 -7.97 -0.46 0.69
CA ALA A 383 -9.17 -0.04 1.40
C ALA A 383 -8.97 1.40 1.87
N SER A 384 -10.02 2.22 1.74
CA SER A 384 -9.95 3.64 2.09
C SER A 384 -10.52 3.88 3.48
N VAL A 385 -9.82 4.73 4.26
CA VAL A 385 -10.34 5.31 5.49
C VAL A 385 -11.03 6.61 5.15
N ILE A 386 -12.32 6.71 5.45
CA ILE A 386 -13.17 7.87 5.15
C ILE A 386 -13.94 8.20 6.41
N ASP A 387 -13.76 9.43 6.92
CA ASP A 387 -14.40 9.93 8.13
C ASP A 387 -14.27 8.95 9.32
N GLY A 388 -13.07 8.40 9.50
CA GLY A 388 -12.75 7.46 10.58
C GLY A 388 -13.33 6.05 10.41
N LYS A 389 -13.90 5.70 9.25
CA LYS A 389 -14.41 4.35 8.93
C LYS A 389 -13.63 3.72 7.80
N VAL A 390 -13.55 2.39 7.76
CA VAL A 390 -12.85 1.66 6.69
C VAL A 390 -13.84 1.14 5.66
N TYR A 391 -13.65 1.50 4.40
CA TYR A 391 -14.47 1.08 3.29
C TYR A 391 -13.74 -0.01 2.51
N MET A 392 -14.34 -1.19 2.39
CA MET A 392 -13.83 -2.29 1.57
C MET A 392 -14.88 -2.76 0.58
N ALA A 393 -14.48 -2.91 -0.69
CA ALA A 393 -15.33 -3.50 -1.72
C ALA A 393 -15.13 -5.02 -1.71
N LEU A 394 -16.08 -5.77 -1.17
CA LEU A 394 -15.94 -7.22 -0.98
C LEU A 394 -17.02 -7.98 -1.76
N THR A 395 -16.59 -8.95 -2.55
CA THR A 395 -17.46 -9.81 -3.36
C THR A 395 -16.94 -11.24 -3.35
N GLU A 396 -17.82 -12.19 -3.70
CA GLU A 396 -17.35 -13.50 -4.16
C GLU A 396 -16.65 -13.36 -5.53
N LEU A 397 -15.77 -14.30 -5.86
CA LEU A 397 -15.10 -14.32 -7.16
C LEU A 397 -16.12 -14.57 -8.28
N GLY A 398 -16.26 -13.63 -9.20
CA GLY A 398 -17.25 -13.70 -10.29
C GLY A 398 -18.71 -13.61 -9.83
N GLY A 399 -18.95 -13.19 -8.57
CA GLY A 399 -20.28 -13.08 -7.97
C GLY A 399 -20.67 -11.66 -7.59
N GLU A 400 -21.57 -11.55 -6.62
CA GLU A 400 -22.02 -10.28 -6.06
C GLU A 400 -21.39 -10.05 -4.68
N GLY A 401 -21.59 -8.84 -4.17
CA GLY A 401 -21.23 -8.48 -2.81
C GLY A 401 -21.60 -7.04 -2.51
N ASN A 402 -20.85 -6.40 -1.62
CA ASN A 402 -21.18 -5.07 -1.13
C ASN A 402 -19.94 -4.27 -0.78
N ILE A 403 -20.13 -2.97 -0.63
CA ILE A 403 -19.21 -2.15 0.15
C ILE A 403 -19.49 -2.39 1.64
N TYR A 404 -18.50 -2.90 2.35
CA TYR A 404 -18.53 -3.06 3.80
C TYR A 404 -17.85 -1.85 4.44
N ILE A 405 -18.56 -1.23 5.37
CA ILE A 405 -18.11 -0.02 6.06
C ILE A 405 -17.87 -0.38 7.52
N PHE A 406 -16.62 -0.66 7.83
CA PHE A 406 -16.22 -1.07 9.17
C PHE A 406 -16.11 0.13 10.10
N ASP A 407 -16.56 -0.05 11.34
CA ASP A 407 -16.42 0.91 12.42
C ASP A 407 -15.21 0.52 13.30
N PRO A 408 -14.07 1.23 13.20
CA PRO A 408 -12.88 0.93 14.01
C PRO A 408 -13.12 1.01 15.52
N THR A 409 -14.14 1.76 15.96
CA THR A 409 -14.47 1.91 17.39
C THR A 409 -15.19 0.69 17.97
N SER A 410 -15.80 -0.14 17.11
CA SER A 410 -16.46 -1.38 17.53
C SER A 410 -15.49 -2.54 17.59
N ASN A 411 -15.59 -3.36 18.65
CA ASN A 411 -14.90 -4.65 18.78
C ASN A 411 -15.81 -5.85 18.46
N ASP A 412 -17.04 -5.63 18.03
CA ASP A 412 -17.98 -6.68 17.62
C ASP A 412 -17.58 -7.25 16.25
N ALA A 413 -17.70 -8.56 16.06
CA ALA A 413 -17.44 -9.24 14.79
C ALA A 413 -18.37 -8.78 13.65
N ASN A 414 -19.49 -8.14 13.99
CA ASN A 414 -20.45 -7.48 13.09
C ASN A 414 -20.35 -5.95 13.17
N GLY A 415 -19.22 -5.40 13.64
CA GLY A 415 -18.95 -3.96 13.74
C GLY A 415 -18.76 -3.28 12.37
N TYR A 416 -19.72 -3.45 11.48
CA TYR A 416 -19.76 -2.85 10.16
C TYR A 416 -21.21 -2.60 9.70
N THR A 417 -21.37 -1.70 8.74
CA THR A 417 -22.62 -1.52 8.00
C THR A 417 -22.44 -1.98 6.55
N VAL A 418 -23.51 -2.48 5.95
CA VAL A 418 -23.53 -2.88 4.54
C VAL A 418 -24.03 -1.71 3.70
N GLY A 419 -23.17 -1.23 2.80
CA GLY A 419 -23.49 -0.18 1.84
C GLY A 419 -23.91 -0.74 0.48
N ALA A 420 -23.58 0.00 -0.57
CA ALA A 420 -23.97 -0.30 -1.94
C ALA A 420 -23.65 -1.72 -2.38
N LYS A 421 -24.50 -2.25 -3.26
CA LYS A 421 -24.31 -3.55 -3.92
C LYS A 421 -23.21 -3.45 -4.96
N LEU A 422 -22.44 -4.52 -5.06
CA LEU A 422 -21.37 -4.69 -6.04
C LEU A 422 -21.70 -5.88 -6.93
N GLN A 423 -21.69 -5.66 -8.23
CA GLN A 423 -21.80 -6.71 -9.22
C GLN A 423 -20.47 -6.89 -9.91
N THR A 424 -19.95 -8.11 -9.89
CA THR A 424 -18.81 -8.49 -10.72
C THR A 424 -19.30 -9.19 -12.00
N GLY A 425 -18.48 -9.16 -13.05
CA GLY A 425 -18.67 -10.05 -14.20
C GLY A 425 -18.04 -11.42 -13.96
N THR A 426 -18.13 -12.32 -14.95
CA THR A 426 -17.46 -13.63 -14.90
C THR A 426 -15.96 -13.48 -14.62
N ASP A 427 -15.46 -14.26 -13.66
CA ASP A 427 -14.05 -14.28 -13.26
C ASP A 427 -13.47 -12.89 -12.90
N ALA A 428 -14.28 -12.04 -12.27
CA ALA A 428 -13.88 -10.71 -11.83
C ALA A 428 -13.98 -10.55 -10.32
N PHE A 429 -13.22 -9.59 -9.80
CA PHE A 429 -13.07 -9.33 -8.37
C PHE A 429 -12.66 -7.87 -8.14
N TYR A 430 -13.03 -7.32 -7.00
CA TYR A 430 -12.62 -5.96 -6.64
C TYR A 430 -11.18 -5.94 -6.10
N LEU A 431 -10.39 -4.99 -6.59
CA LEU A 431 -9.04 -4.70 -6.13
C LEU A 431 -9.04 -3.72 -4.95
N GLY A 432 -10.08 -2.90 -4.81
CA GLY A 432 -10.22 -1.97 -3.69
C GLY A 432 -11.06 -0.73 -3.98
N ILE A 433 -11.10 0.16 -2.98
CA ILE A 433 -11.68 1.51 -3.04
C ILE A 433 -10.55 2.50 -2.76
N PHE A 434 -10.04 3.17 -3.78
CA PHE A 434 -8.88 4.07 -3.71
C PHE A 434 -9.28 5.54 -3.53
#